data_AF-A0AAE1KED0-F1
#
_entry.id   AF-A0AAE1KED0-F1
#
_cell.length_a   1.000
_cell.length_b   1.000
_cell.length_c   1.000
_cell.angle_alpha   90.00
_cell.angle_beta   90.00
_cell.angle_gamma   90.00
#
_symmetry.space_group_name_H-M   'P 1'
#
loop_
_entity.id
_entity.type
_entity.pdbx_description
1 polymer ?
#
loop_
_entity_poly.entity_id
_entity_poly.type
_entity_poly.pdbx_seq_one_letter_code
_entity_poly.pdbx_strand_id
1 'polypeptide(L)'
;MVPRLPQERYKSFTWVQEDDKHDIDKILKKFKEELMPTENRCIERFVFNTWQQQPGEPVAEFVADLLRLASTCQFEKLTPENVNEELILGKLVCGLPDSAVRHRLLEEGNNLTLDKAITIVQCAEQVA
;
A
#
# COMPACT_ATOMS: atom_id res chain seq x y z
N MET A 1 -13.33 22.49 -2.98
CA MET A 1 -13.56 22.45 -1.51
C MET A 1 -12.48 23.33 -0.89
N VAL A 2 -12.83 24.43 -0.22
CA VAL A 2 -11.84 25.36 0.36
C VAL A 2 -11.36 24.78 1.71
N PRO A 3 -10.04 24.62 1.93
CA PRO A 3 -9.54 24.14 3.22
C PRO A 3 -9.79 25.18 4.32
N ARG A 4 -10.40 24.74 5.43
CA ARG A 4 -10.60 25.57 6.63
C ARG A 4 -9.26 25.89 7.30
N LEU A 5 -9.13 27.07 7.90
CA LEU A 5 -7.92 27.48 8.61
C LEU A 5 -7.73 26.65 9.90
N PRO A 6 -6.50 26.41 10.38
CA PRO A 6 -6.23 25.59 11.55
C PRO A 6 -7.03 26.00 12.79
N GLN A 7 -7.15 27.30 13.06
CA GLN A 7 -7.93 27.84 14.18
C GLN A 7 -9.44 27.58 14.07
N GLU A 8 -10.00 27.48 12.86
CA GLU A 8 -11.42 27.17 12.65
C GLU A 8 -11.68 25.69 12.89
N ARG A 9 -10.71 24.84 12.54
CA ARG A 9 -10.77 23.40 12.75
C ARG A 9 -10.65 23.03 14.23
N TYR A 10 -9.74 23.68 14.95
CA TYR A 10 -9.62 23.53 16.40
C TYR A 10 -10.94 23.82 17.13
N LYS A 11 -11.65 24.88 16.72
CA LYS A 11 -12.96 25.25 17.29
C LYS A 11 -14.07 24.22 17.06
N SER A 12 -13.93 23.35 16.05
CA SER A 12 -14.89 22.27 15.79
C SER A 12 -14.64 20.99 16.59
N PHE A 13 -13.55 20.91 17.36
CA PHE A 13 -13.22 19.71 18.12
C PHE A 13 -14.14 19.50 19.32
N THR A 14 -14.68 18.28 19.46
CA THR A 14 -15.53 17.86 20.58
C THR A 14 -14.74 17.05 21.60
N TRP A 15 -14.53 17.57 22.80
CA TRP A 15 -13.66 16.94 23.80
C TRP A 15 -14.44 16.08 24.78
N VAL A 16 -13.90 14.89 25.11
CA VAL A 16 -14.50 13.99 26.12
C VAL A 16 -14.26 14.54 27.52
N GLN A 17 -13.06 15.08 27.76
CA GLN A 17 -12.73 15.84 28.98
C GLN A 17 -12.33 17.26 28.57
N GLU A 18 -12.80 18.26 29.31
CA GLU A 18 -12.49 19.67 28.99
C GLU A 18 -11.01 20.00 29.12
N ASP A 19 -10.27 19.32 30.00
CA ASP A 19 -8.83 19.57 30.18
C ASP A 19 -8.00 19.13 28.97
N ASP A 20 -8.51 18.20 28.17
CA ASP A 20 -7.85 17.72 26.95
C ASP A 20 -7.69 18.81 25.89
N LYS A 21 -8.48 19.89 25.97
CA LYS A 21 -8.36 21.05 25.08
C LYS A 21 -7.12 21.90 25.38
N HIS A 22 -6.42 21.66 26.48
CA HIS A 22 -5.17 22.36 26.81
C HIS A 22 -3.94 21.46 26.69
N ASP A 23 -4.13 20.15 26.46
CA ASP A 23 -3.07 19.19 26.26
C ASP A 23 -2.65 19.21 24.78
N ILE A 24 -1.45 19.74 24.53
CA ILE A 24 -0.89 19.90 23.18
C ILE A 24 -0.81 18.54 22.44
N ASP A 25 -0.49 17.44 23.13
CA ASP A 25 -0.36 16.13 22.51
C ASP A 25 -1.73 15.60 22.05
N LYS A 26 -2.77 15.81 22.87
CA LYS A 26 -4.15 15.45 22.51
C LYS A 26 -4.69 16.31 21.38
N ILE A 27 -4.35 17.60 21.35
CA ILE A 27 -4.67 18.51 20.25
C ILE A 27 -4.02 18.06 18.95
N LEU A 28 -2.72 17.78 18.97
CA LEU A 28 -1.98 17.30 17.80
C LEU A 28 -2.53 15.96 17.29
N LYS A 29 -2.86 15.02 18.20
CA LYS A 29 -3.48 13.75 17.83
C LYS A 29 -4.81 13.94 17.11
N LYS A 30 -5.67 14.82 17.60
CA LYS A 30 -6.98 15.10 17.00
C LYS A 30 -6.90 15.82 15.67
N PHE A 31 -5.95 16.75 15.56
CA PHE A 31 -5.59 17.33 14.27
C PHE A 31 -5.13 16.26 13.30
N LYS A 32 -4.29 15.31 13.72
CA LYS A 32 -3.85 14.21 12.88
C LYS A 32 -5.03 13.33 12.45
N GLU A 33 -5.94 12.97 13.37
CA GLU A 33 -7.12 12.16 13.06
C GLU A 33 -8.09 12.85 12.08
N GLU A 34 -8.30 14.15 12.21
CA GLU A 34 -9.22 14.93 11.36
C GLU A 34 -8.58 15.40 10.05
N LEU A 35 -7.27 15.66 10.03
CA LEU A 35 -6.52 16.11 8.85
C LEU A 35 -6.00 14.96 8.00
N MET A 36 -5.78 13.78 8.59
CA MET A 36 -5.58 12.60 7.77
C MET A 36 -6.88 12.39 7.00
N PRO A 37 -6.85 12.36 5.66
CA PRO A 37 -7.99 11.83 4.93
C PRO A 37 -8.27 10.46 5.57
N THR A 38 -9.52 10.17 5.93
CA THR A 38 -9.91 8.79 6.20
C THR A 38 -9.35 7.98 5.05
N GLU A 39 -8.28 7.21 5.30
CA GLU A 39 -7.59 6.46 4.25
C GLU A 39 -8.69 5.67 3.56
N ASN A 40 -9.00 6.07 2.33
CA ASN A 40 -10.09 5.45 1.62
C ASN A 40 -9.54 4.11 1.18
N ARG A 41 -9.60 3.13 2.07
CA ARG A 41 -9.04 1.80 1.86
C ARG A 41 -9.56 1.17 0.58
N CYS A 42 -10.78 1.51 0.17
CA CYS A 42 -11.32 1.06 -1.11
C CYS A 42 -10.53 1.66 -2.29
N ILE A 43 -10.15 2.94 -2.23
CA ILE A 43 -9.29 3.55 -3.25
C ILE A 43 -7.89 2.95 -3.19
N GLU A 44 -7.25 2.86 -2.02
CA GLU A 44 -5.88 2.30 -1.92
C GLU A 44 -5.82 0.86 -2.46
N ARG A 45 -6.79 0.03 -2.07
CA ARG A 45 -6.89 -1.35 -2.57
C ARG A 45 -7.27 -1.40 -4.04
N PHE A 46 -8.08 -0.48 -4.53
CA PHE A 46 -8.37 -0.37 -5.95
C PHE A 46 -7.07 -0.09 -6.71
N VAL A 47 -6.31 0.93 -6.31
CA VAL A 47 -5.02 1.29 -6.92
C VAL A 47 -4.06 0.10 -6.89
N PHE A 48 -3.86 -0.55 -5.75
CA PHE A 48 -3.03 -1.76 -5.62
C PHE A 48 -3.47 -2.87 -6.60
N ASN A 49 -4.77 -3.20 -6.61
CA ASN A 49 -5.29 -4.28 -7.45
C ASN A 49 -5.23 -3.96 -8.95
N THR A 50 -5.33 -2.68 -9.32
CA THR A 50 -5.24 -2.23 -10.71
C THR A 50 -3.82 -1.86 -11.14
N TRP A 51 -2.83 -1.87 -10.24
CA TRP A 51 -1.45 -1.51 -10.57
C TRP A 51 -0.86 -2.50 -11.58
N GLN A 52 -0.19 -2.00 -12.60
CA GLN A 52 0.40 -2.78 -13.69
C GLN A 52 1.73 -2.17 -14.04
N GLN A 53 2.73 -2.99 -14.35
CA GLN A 53 4.01 -2.49 -14.83
C GLN A 53 3.79 -1.77 -16.16
N GLN A 54 4.29 -0.53 -16.26
CA GLN A 54 4.20 0.28 -17.44
C GLN A 54 5.24 -0.14 -18.50
N PRO A 55 4.98 0.12 -19.80
CA PRO A 55 5.97 -0.13 -20.83
C PRO A 55 7.28 0.64 -20.55
N GLY A 56 8.38 -0.09 -20.42
CA GLY A 56 9.70 0.49 -20.13
C GLY A 56 9.95 0.85 -18.66
N GLU A 57 8.99 0.58 -17.76
CA GLU A 57 9.22 0.68 -16.32
C GLU A 57 10.14 -0.45 -15.87
N PRO A 58 11.23 -0.16 -15.14
CA PRO A 58 12.05 -1.20 -14.54
C PRO A 58 11.24 -2.07 -13.57
N VAL A 59 11.42 -3.38 -13.63
CA VAL A 59 10.79 -4.35 -12.74
C VAL A 59 11.03 -3.99 -11.28
N ALA A 60 12.24 -3.54 -10.95
CA ALA A 60 12.59 -3.15 -9.58
C ALA A 60 11.72 -1.99 -9.06
N GLU A 61 11.41 -1.02 -9.92
CA GLU A 61 10.52 0.11 -9.57
C GLU A 61 9.09 -0.38 -9.40
N PHE A 62 8.60 -1.22 -10.30
CA PHE A 62 7.27 -1.83 -10.22
C PHE A 62 7.07 -2.62 -8.91
N VAL A 63 8.05 -3.45 -8.52
CA VAL A 63 8.03 -4.19 -7.26
C VAL A 63 8.03 -3.25 -6.06
N ALA A 64 8.88 -2.22 -6.07
CA ALA A 64 8.96 -1.24 -4.97
C ALA A 64 7.63 -0.50 -4.79
N ASP A 65 6.97 -0.11 -5.88
CA ASP A 65 5.66 0.52 -5.85
C ASP A 65 4.56 -0.43 -5.35
N LEU A 66 4.57 -1.70 -5.76
CA LEU A 66 3.64 -2.70 -5.23
C LEU A 66 3.77 -2.86 -3.71
N LEU A 67 5.00 -2.96 -3.19
CA LEU A 67 5.26 -3.05 -1.75
C LEU A 67 4.76 -1.80 -1.01
N ARG A 68 5.02 -0.62 -1.58
CA ARG A 68 4.56 0.65 -1.03
C ARG A 68 3.03 0.72 -0.99
N LEU A 69 2.35 0.38 -2.08
CA LEU A 69 0.88 0.38 -2.17
C LEU A 69 0.25 -0.65 -1.24
N ALA A 70 0.87 -1.82 -1.07
CA ALA A 70 0.38 -2.81 -0.11
C ALA A 70 0.40 -2.28 1.33
N SER A 71 1.41 -1.47 1.69
CA SER A 71 1.53 -0.87 3.03
C SER A 71 0.42 0.14 3.37
N THR A 72 -0.20 0.78 2.36
CA THR A 72 -1.32 1.73 2.56
C THR A 72 -2.68 1.04 2.58
N CYS A 73 -2.77 -0.23 2.18
CA CYS A 73 -4.01 -0.97 2.09
C CYS A 73 -4.55 -1.51 3.43
N GLN A 74 -3.75 -1.41 4.49
CA GLN A 74 -4.03 -1.95 5.82
C GLN A 74 -4.46 -3.44 5.79
N PHE A 75 -3.78 -4.26 4.98
CA PHE A 75 -4.12 -5.68 4.84
C PHE A 75 -3.85 -6.47 6.12
N GLU A 76 -2.92 -6.01 6.96
CA GLU A 76 -2.62 -6.57 8.28
C GLU A 76 -3.82 -6.58 9.24
N LYS A 77 -4.84 -5.75 8.99
CA LYS A 77 -6.08 -5.72 9.79
C LYS A 77 -7.12 -6.75 9.36
N LEU A 78 -6.91 -7.46 8.25
CA LEU A 78 -7.89 -8.40 7.69
C LEU A 78 -7.57 -9.86 8.00
N THR A 79 -6.30 -10.22 8.17
CA THR A 79 -5.84 -11.60 8.10
C THR A 79 -4.56 -11.83 8.89
N PRO A 80 -4.19 -13.09 9.18
CA PRO A 80 -2.99 -13.42 9.94
C PRO A 80 -1.69 -12.89 9.30
N GLU A 81 -0.63 -12.91 10.10
CA GLU A 81 0.75 -12.68 9.65
C GLU A 81 1.03 -13.51 8.37
N ASN A 82 1.67 -12.88 7.37
CA ASN A 82 2.03 -13.40 6.04
C ASN A 82 1.00 -13.28 4.89
N VAL A 83 -0.28 -12.99 5.15
CA VAL A 83 -1.24 -12.80 4.01
C VAL A 83 -0.88 -11.60 3.13
N ASN A 84 -0.20 -10.60 3.68
CA ASN A 84 0.32 -9.47 2.89
C ASN A 84 1.27 -9.94 1.79
N GLU A 85 2.15 -10.91 2.07
CA GLU A 85 3.11 -11.43 1.11
C GLU A 85 2.42 -12.21 -0.01
N GLU A 86 1.43 -13.04 0.31
CA GLU A 86 0.62 -13.78 -0.66
C GLU A 86 -0.17 -12.83 -1.59
N LEU A 87 -0.72 -11.74 -1.04
CA LEU A 87 -1.40 -10.71 -1.83
C LEU A 87 -0.45 -10.00 -2.79
N ILE A 88 0.75 -9.63 -2.32
CA ILE A 88 1.78 -9.00 -3.15
C ILE A 88 2.25 -9.99 -4.22
N LEU A 89 2.46 -11.25 -3.87
CA LEU A 89 2.90 -12.29 -4.79
C LEU A 89 1.89 -12.50 -5.92
N GLY A 90 0.61 -12.70 -5.58
CA GLY A 90 -0.46 -12.82 -6.57
C GLY A 90 -0.57 -11.57 -7.45
N LYS A 91 -0.39 -10.39 -6.86
CA LYS A 91 -0.44 -9.13 -7.60
C LYS A 91 0.76 -8.93 -8.53
N LEU A 92 1.95 -9.33 -8.11
CA LEU A 92 3.17 -9.32 -8.91
C LEU A 92 2.97 -10.17 -10.17
N VAL A 93 2.53 -11.42 -10.01
CA VAL A 93 2.28 -12.32 -11.15
C VAL A 93 1.26 -11.72 -12.13
N CYS A 94 0.14 -11.18 -11.61
CA CYS A 94 -0.92 -10.59 -12.45
C CYS A 94 -0.55 -9.23 -13.06
N GLY A 95 0.45 -8.54 -12.51
CA GLY A 95 0.80 -7.17 -12.87
C GLY A 95 1.95 -7.04 -13.86
N LEU A 96 2.65 -8.14 -14.14
CA LEU A 96 3.73 -8.21 -15.13
C LEU A 96 3.16 -8.33 -16.55
N PRO A 97 3.73 -7.66 -17.57
CA PRO A 97 3.27 -7.71 -18.95
C PRO A 97 3.85 -8.91 -19.71
N ASP A 98 5.05 -9.38 -19.35
CA ASP A 98 5.72 -10.50 -20.00
C ASP A 98 5.11 -11.86 -19.60
N SER A 99 4.49 -12.54 -20.56
CA SER A 99 3.88 -13.85 -20.34
C SER A 99 4.88 -14.96 -20.05
N ALA A 100 6.10 -14.88 -20.59
CA ALA A 100 7.14 -15.88 -20.33
C ALA A 100 7.64 -15.78 -18.88
N VAL A 101 7.80 -14.57 -18.36
CA VAL A 101 8.15 -14.36 -16.94
C VAL A 101 7.02 -14.84 -16.03
N ARG A 102 5.76 -14.51 -16.35
CA ARG A 102 4.60 -15.04 -15.61
C ARG A 102 4.56 -16.56 -15.62
N HIS A 103 4.84 -17.21 -16.75
CA HIS A 103 4.88 -18.67 -16.82
C HIS A 103 5.94 -19.27 -15.89
N ARG A 104 7.17 -18.73 -15.90
CA ARG A 104 8.25 -19.18 -15.00
C ARG A 104 7.88 -19.05 -13.53
N LEU A 105 7.21 -17.96 -13.15
CA LEU A 105 6.70 -17.79 -11.78
C LEU A 105 5.67 -18.87 -11.43
N LEU A 106 4.73 -19.17 -12.34
CA LEU A 106 3.68 -20.15 -12.11
C LEU A 106 4.21 -21.59 -12.03
N GLU A 107 5.33 -21.91 -12.69
CA GLU A 107 5.97 -23.23 -12.61
C GLU A 107 6.52 -23.56 -11.21
N GLU A 108 6.85 -22.56 -10.39
CA GLU A 108 7.30 -22.76 -9.00
C GLU A 108 6.19 -23.30 -8.09
N GLY A 109 4.91 -23.10 -8.45
CA GLY A 109 3.74 -23.59 -7.72
C GLY A 109 3.76 -23.23 -6.23
N ASN A 110 3.56 -24.23 -5.36
CA ASN A 110 3.52 -24.04 -3.90
C ASN A 110 4.87 -23.66 -3.28
N ASN A 111 5.97 -23.72 -4.04
CA ASN A 111 7.30 -23.35 -3.57
C ASN A 111 7.64 -21.88 -3.87
N LEU A 112 6.74 -21.16 -4.55
CA LEU A 112 6.91 -19.76 -4.89
C LEU A 112 6.75 -18.90 -3.63
N THR A 113 7.80 -18.17 -3.27
CA THR A 113 7.77 -17.16 -2.21
C THR A 113 7.98 -15.78 -2.80
N LEU A 114 7.64 -14.72 -2.07
CA LEU A 114 7.83 -13.35 -2.54
C LEU A 114 9.29 -13.06 -2.92
N ASP A 115 10.25 -13.44 -2.06
CA ASP A 115 11.69 -13.31 -2.33
C ASP A 115 12.13 -14.03 -3.62
N LYS A 116 11.67 -15.27 -3.82
CA LYS A 116 11.96 -16.04 -5.03
C LYS A 116 11.36 -15.37 -6.26
N ALA A 117 10.12 -14.89 -6.17
CA ALA A 117 9.45 -14.21 -7.27
C ALA A 117 10.23 -12.95 -7.67
N ILE A 118 10.60 -12.11 -6.71
CA ILE A 118 11.41 -10.90 -6.96
C ILE A 118 12.72 -11.27 -7.66
N THR A 119 13.42 -12.30 -7.18
CA THR A 119 14.66 -12.79 -7.79
C THR A 119 14.45 -13.23 -9.25
N ILE A 120 13.39 -14.01 -9.53
CA ILE A 120 13.07 -14.49 -10.88
C ILE A 120 12.83 -13.32 -11.84
N VAL A 121 12.03 -12.34 -11.43
CA VAL A 121 11.65 -11.22 -12.30
C VAL A 121 12.86 -10.30 -12.54
N GLN A 122 13.68 -10.04 -11.52
CA GLN A 122 14.93 -9.26 -11.67
C GLN A 122 15.94 -9.95 -12.60
N CYS A 123 16.10 -11.27 -12.49
CA CYS A 123 16.97 -12.03 -13.40
C CYS A 123 16.45 -12.00 -14.85
N ALA A 124 15.13 -12.01 -15.05
CA ALA A 124 14.55 -11.93 -16.39
C ALA A 124 14.81 -10.58 -17.08
N GLU A 125 14.82 -9.49 -16.32
CA GLU A 125 15.09 -8.14 -16.83
C GLU A 125 16.55 -7.97 -17.29
N GLN A 126 17.51 -8.65 -16.67
CA GLN A 126 18.93 -8.60 -17.06
C GLN A 126 19.24 -9.36 -18.37
N VAL A 127 18.31 -10.20 -18.83
CA VAL A 127 18.47 -11.05 -20.02
C VAL A 127 17.73 -10.46 -21.24
N ALA A 128 17.01 -9.34 -21.06
CA ALA A 128 16.20 -8.67 -22.07
C ALA A 128 16.98 -7.61 -22.88
#